data_AF-A0A5D6XN05-F1
#
_entry.id   AF-A0A5D6XN05-F1
#
_cell.length_a   1.000
_cell.length_b   1.000
_cell.length_c   1.000
_cell.angle_alpha   90.00
_cell.angle_beta   90.00
_cell.angle_gamma   90.00
#
_symmetry.space_group_name_H-M   'P 1'
#
loop_
_entity.id
_entity.type
_entity.pdbx_description
1 polymer ?
#
loop_
_entity_poly.entity_id
_entity_poly.type
_entity_poly.pdbx_seq_one_letter_code
_entity_poly.pdbx_strand_id
1 'polypeptide(L)'
;MSPRVHPGVHRALRRQGTVDVIVTFEATTLESVREATFATRSAKINALREKLQAHHEFSARGPSAFAGRTKPDVTAPGFDIVSAIAASDTSYAAASGSSMATPHVAGTIALMLSAHPSLTADELKRMLYRTA
;
A
#
# COMPACT_ATOMS: atom_id res chain seq x y z
N MET A 1 -1.29 15.21 16.26
CA MET A 1 -2.43 14.64 17.02
C MET A 1 -2.80 13.34 16.32
N SER A 2 -2.36 12.18 16.83
CA SER A 2 -2.58 10.90 16.13
C SER A 2 -4.08 10.59 16.08
N PRO A 3 -4.67 10.39 14.89
CA PRO A 3 -6.08 10.01 14.78
C PRO A 3 -6.31 8.73 15.57
N ARG A 4 -7.23 8.76 16.55
CA ARG A 4 -7.60 7.59 17.36
C ARG A 4 -8.90 7.04 16.80
N VAL A 5 -8.85 5.88 16.16
CA VAL A 5 -10.06 5.14 15.80
C VAL A 5 -10.46 4.29 17.00
N HIS A 6 -11.64 4.54 17.58
CA HIS A 6 -12.15 3.79 18.73
C HIS A 6 -12.36 2.30 18.35
N PRO A 7 -12.03 1.31 19.20
CA PRO A 7 -12.15 -0.12 18.85
C PRO A 7 -13.56 -0.57 18.44
N GLY A 8 -14.60 0.16 18.85
CA GLY A 8 -15.97 -0.04 18.41
C GLY A 8 -16.22 0.29 16.94
N VAL A 9 -15.40 1.16 16.33
CA VAL A 9 -15.57 1.61 14.93
C VAL A 9 -15.35 0.46 13.96
N HIS A 10 -14.29 -0.33 14.13
CA HIS A 10 -14.07 -1.52 13.29
C HIS A 10 -15.24 -2.51 13.35
N ARG A 11 -15.83 -2.70 14.54
CA ARG A 11 -16.98 -3.58 14.74
C ARG A 11 -18.25 -3.01 14.10
N ALA A 12 -18.45 -1.70 14.17
CA ALA A 12 -19.57 -1.01 13.55
C ALA A 12 -19.49 -1.02 12.03
N LEU A 13 -18.32 -0.73 11.46
CA LEU A 13 -18.06 -0.76 10.02
C LEU A 13 -18.29 -2.16 9.44
N ARG A 14 -17.79 -3.22 10.11
CA ARG A 14 -18.05 -4.60 9.68
C ARG A 14 -19.54 -4.96 9.68
N ARG A 15 -20.31 -4.50 10.68
CA ARG A 15 -21.76 -4.71 10.74
C ARG A 15 -22.51 -4.03 9.59
N GLN A 16 -21.95 -2.95 9.04
CA GLN A 16 -22.50 -2.24 7.88
C GLN A 16 -22.05 -2.87 6.55
N GLY A 17 -21.29 -3.97 6.58
CA GLY A 17 -20.74 -4.61 5.38
C GLY A 17 -19.46 -3.95 4.85
N THR A 18 -18.91 -2.96 5.56
CA THR A 18 -17.70 -2.25 5.13
C THR A 18 -16.46 -3.11 5.31
N VAL A 19 -15.66 -3.22 4.26
CA VAL A 19 -14.34 -3.87 4.30
C VAL A 19 -13.30 -2.86 4.75
N ASP A 20 -12.69 -3.12 5.90
CA ASP A 20 -11.64 -2.26 6.47
C ASP A 20 -10.28 -2.96 6.38
N VAL A 21 -9.41 -2.43 5.51
CA VAL A 21 -8.07 -2.95 5.21
C VAL A 21 -7.07 -1.80 5.28
N ILE A 22 -6.03 -1.97 6.09
CA ILE A 22 -4.88 -1.05 6.13
C ILE A 22 -3.87 -1.53 5.10
N VAL A 23 -3.63 -0.72 4.07
CA VAL A 23 -2.74 -1.04 2.95
C VAL A 23 -1.49 -0.17 3.07
N THR A 24 -0.31 -0.77 2.90
CA THR A 24 0.89 -0.02 2.54
C THR A 24 1.29 -0.33 1.11
N PHE A 25 2.23 0.42 0.55
CA PHE A 25 2.75 0.10 -0.76
C PHE A 25 4.04 -0.71 -0.72
N GLU A 26 4.21 -1.60 -1.69
CA GLU A 26 5.49 -2.21 -2.02
C GLU A 26 6.18 -1.38 -3.11
N ALA A 27 7.47 -1.11 -2.94
CA ALA A 27 8.30 -0.55 -3.99
C ALA A 27 9.09 -1.68 -4.65
N THR A 28 8.57 -2.21 -5.76
CA THR A 28 9.35 -3.07 -6.64
C THR A 28 10.08 -2.21 -7.65
N THR A 29 11.37 -1.91 -7.41
CA THR A 29 12.40 -1.76 -8.46
C THR A 29 13.76 -1.37 -7.86
N LEU A 30 14.63 -2.36 -7.67
CA LEU A 30 16.09 -2.16 -7.76
C LEU A 30 16.53 -2.27 -9.23
N GLU A 31 15.81 -1.65 -10.17
CA GLU A 31 16.21 -1.71 -11.57
C GLU A 31 17.43 -0.81 -11.82
N SER A 32 18.57 -1.51 -11.84
CA SER A 32 19.91 -1.10 -12.26
C SER A 32 20.51 0.12 -11.55
N VAL A 33 21.16 -0.13 -10.42
CA VAL A 33 22.34 0.66 -10.05
C VAL A 33 23.47 0.23 -10.99
N ARG A 34 23.64 0.92 -12.11
CA ARG A 34 24.73 0.66 -13.06
C ARG A 34 26.06 1.01 -12.40
N GLU A 35 26.97 0.04 -12.28
CA GLU A 35 28.29 0.26 -11.65
C GLU A 35 29.11 1.34 -12.34
N ALA A 36 28.93 1.51 -13.66
CA ALA A 36 29.68 2.46 -14.47
C ALA A 36 29.51 3.93 -14.08
N THR A 37 28.50 4.29 -13.26
CA THR A 37 28.21 5.67 -12.87
C THR A 37 28.82 6.06 -11.52
N PHE A 38 29.43 5.13 -10.76
CA PHE A 38 29.91 5.39 -9.41
C PHE A 38 31.44 5.32 -9.33
N ALA A 39 32.07 6.40 -8.91
CA ALA A 39 33.53 6.48 -8.75
C ALA A 39 34.08 5.53 -7.67
N THR A 40 33.25 5.12 -6.70
CA THR A 40 33.66 4.23 -5.60
C THR A 40 32.53 3.30 -5.16
N ARG A 41 32.91 2.18 -4.54
CA ARG A 41 31.97 1.27 -3.86
C ARG A 41 31.14 1.97 -2.78
N SER A 42 31.73 2.94 -2.07
CA SER A 42 31.05 3.74 -1.05
C SER A 42 29.94 4.61 -1.65
N ALA A 43 30.18 5.22 -2.81
CA ALA A 43 29.15 5.97 -3.54
C ALA A 43 27.97 5.07 -3.95
N LYS A 44 28.25 3.84 -4.39
CA LYS A 44 27.23 2.84 -4.69
C LYS A 44 26.38 2.48 -3.46
N ILE A 45 27.04 2.24 -2.32
CA ILE A 45 26.36 1.91 -1.05
C ILE A 45 25.48 3.07 -0.58
N ASN A 46 25.96 4.31 -0.68
CA ASN A 46 25.19 5.48 -0.26
C ASN A 46 23.99 5.73 -1.19
N ALA A 47 24.15 5.59 -2.51
CA ALA A 47 23.03 5.69 -3.44
C ALA A 47 21.97 4.58 -3.23
N LEU A 48 22.41 3.36 -2.94
CA LEU A 48 21.51 2.27 -2.55
C LEU A 48 20.79 2.58 -1.23
N ARG A 49 21.49 3.16 -0.25
CA ARG A 49 20.91 3.57 1.03
C ARG A 49 19.89 4.69 0.83
N GLU A 50 20.20 5.75 0.09
CA GLU A 50 19.27 6.86 -0.17
C GLU A 50 18.01 6.39 -0.89
N LYS A 51 18.16 5.54 -1.93
CA LYS A 51 17.00 4.94 -2.60
C LYS A 51 16.16 4.12 -1.62
N LEU A 52 16.81 3.26 -0.85
CA LEU A 52 16.15 2.47 0.18
C LEU A 52 15.44 3.37 1.21
N GLN A 53 16.06 4.46 1.64
CA GLN A 53 15.52 5.41 2.62
C GLN A 53 14.32 6.19 2.07
N ALA A 54 14.37 6.64 0.82
CA ALA A 54 13.24 7.23 0.12
C ALA A 54 12.05 6.26 0.02
N HIS A 55 12.29 4.95 -0.12
CA HIS A 55 11.23 3.94 -0.03
C HIS A 55 10.66 3.78 1.40
N HIS A 56 11.46 4.03 2.43
CA HIS A 56 11.07 3.86 3.83
C HIS A 56 10.26 5.03 4.41
N GLU A 57 10.40 6.25 3.89
CA GLU A 57 9.75 7.44 4.48
C GLU A 57 8.22 7.48 4.29
N PHE A 58 7.69 6.82 3.27
CA PHE A 58 6.26 6.90 2.93
C PHE A 58 5.44 5.65 3.36
N SER A 59 6.09 4.55 3.69
CA SER A 59 5.42 3.28 4.06
C SER A 59 5.49 3.05 5.56
N ALA A 60 4.37 3.24 6.27
CA ALA A 60 4.27 2.90 7.69
C ALA A 60 4.49 1.40 7.90
N ARG A 61 5.37 1.05 8.85
CA ARG A 61 5.65 -0.33 9.25
C ARG A 61 5.06 -0.61 10.62
N GLY A 62 4.45 -1.79 10.76
CA GLY A 62 4.03 -2.28 12.06
C GLY A 62 5.22 -2.63 12.98
N PRO A 63 4.92 -3.09 14.20
CA PRO A 63 3.57 -3.36 14.71
C PRO A 63 2.79 -2.07 14.95
N SER A 64 1.47 -2.14 14.89
CA SER A 64 0.66 -0.96 15.21
C SER A 64 0.95 -0.52 16.65
N ALA A 65 0.89 0.79 16.92
CA ALA A 65 1.06 1.35 18.27
C ALA A 65 0.04 0.80 19.29
N PHE A 66 -0.99 0.08 18.81
CA PHE A 66 -2.01 -0.56 19.62
C PHE A 66 -1.79 -2.08 19.67
N ALA A 67 -1.33 -2.56 20.82
CA ALA A 67 -1.30 -3.97 21.20
C ALA A 67 -0.50 -4.91 20.27
N GLY A 68 0.60 -4.44 19.68
CA GLY A 68 1.55 -5.31 18.96
C GLY A 68 0.99 -5.97 17.70
N ARG A 69 -0.17 -5.52 17.19
CA ARG A 69 -0.82 -6.14 16.03
C ARG A 69 0.01 -5.97 14.77
N THR A 70 0.14 -7.04 14.00
CA THR A 70 0.74 -7.02 12.66
C THR A 70 -0.04 -6.07 11.77
N LYS A 71 0.66 -5.07 11.26
CA LYS A 71 0.20 -4.09 10.27
C LYS A 71 1.35 -3.77 9.32
N PRO A 72 1.09 -3.42 8.06
CA PRO A 72 -0.22 -3.32 7.39
C PRO A 72 -0.93 -4.69 7.26
N ASP A 73 -2.19 -4.67 6.85
CA ASP A 73 -2.94 -5.90 6.54
C ASP A 73 -2.39 -6.57 5.28
N VAL A 74 -2.17 -5.79 4.21
CA VAL A 74 -1.60 -6.25 2.94
C VAL A 74 -0.74 -5.14 2.32
N THR A 75 0.14 -5.50 1.39
CA THR A 75 0.90 -4.58 0.54
C THR A 75 0.39 -4.62 -0.89
N ALA A 76 0.49 -3.52 -1.62
CA ALA A 76 0.15 -3.46 -3.05
C ALA A 76 1.04 -2.45 -3.80
N PRO A 77 1.07 -2.42 -5.15
CA PRO A 77 1.86 -1.44 -5.89
C PRO A 77 1.44 0.00 -5.56
N GLY A 78 2.40 0.83 -5.18
CA GLY A 78 2.13 2.23 -4.85
C GLY A 78 3.34 3.15 -5.00
N PHE A 79 4.37 2.70 -5.71
CA PHE A 79 5.51 3.51 -6.12
C PHE A 79 5.47 3.71 -7.64
N ASP A 80 5.67 4.94 -8.10
CA ASP A 80 5.64 5.34 -9.50
C ASP A 80 4.40 4.84 -10.26
N ILE A 81 3.23 4.92 -9.60
CA ILE A 81 1.96 4.53 -10.20
C ILE A 81 1.46 5.66 -11.07
N VAL A 82 1.34 5.39 -12.37
CA VAL A 82 0.70 6.29 -13.32
C VAL A 82 -0.81 6.23 -13.13
N SER A 83 -1.42 7.38 -12.84
CA SER A 83 -2.88 7.49 -12.72
C SER A 83 -3.37 8.82 -13.27
N ALA A 84 -4.69 8.91 -13.49
CA ALA A 84 -5.34 10.11 -13.96
C ALA A 84 -5.18 11.23 -12.93
N ILE A 85 -4.95 12.46 -13.41
CA ILE A 85 -4.86 13.65 -12.57
C ILE A 85 -5.91 14.69 -12.97
N ALA A 86 -6.35 15.49 -12.01
CA ALA A 86 -7.35 16.54 -12.21
C ALA A 86 -6.79 17.79 -12.93
N ALA A 87 -5.97 17.59 -13.97
CA ALA A 87 -5.45 18.64 -14.83
C ALA A 87 -6.19 18.71 -16.17
N SER A 88 -6.67 17.58 -16.70
CA SER A 88 -7.57 17.48 -17.87
C SER A 88 -8.16 16.07 -17.96
N ASP A 89 -9.16 15.86 -18.82
CA ASP A 89 -9.79 14.56 -19.07
C ASP A 89 -8.84 13.49 -19.66
N THR A 90 -7.66 13.90 -20.09
CA THR A 90 -6.64 13.02 -20.70
C THR A 90 -5.31 13.04 -19.94
N SER A 91 -5.26 13.75 -18.81
CA SER A 91 -4.01 13.94 -18.07
C SER A 91 -3.71 12.77 -17.13
N TYR A 92 -2.46 12.31 -17.19
CA TYR A 92 -1.92 11.30 -16.29
C TYR A 92 -0.59 11.78 -15.70
N ALA A 93 -0.29 11.36 -14.48
CA ALA A 93 1.02 11.54 -13.87
C ALA A 93 1.37 10.35 -12.97
N ALA A 94 2.67 10.14 -12.77
CA ALA A 94 3.18 9.17 -11.81
C ALA A 94 3.19 9.77 -10.40
N ALA A 95 2.75 9.00 -9.42
CA ALA A 95 2.82 9.36 -8.01
C ALA A 95 3.10 8.14 -7.12
N SER A 96 3.63 8.40 -5.92
CA SER A 96 4.04 7.37 -4.96
C SER A 96 3.38 7.59 -3.60
N GLY A 97 2.89 6.53 -2.97
CA GLY A 97 2.33 6.54 -1.61
C GLY A 97 1.32 5.42 -1.35
N SER A 98 0.95 5.23 -0.08
CA SER A 98 -0.11 4.28 0.31
C SER A 98 -1.47 4.66 -0.29
N SER A 99 -1.69 5.94 -0.60
CA SER A 99 -2.85 6.42 -1.35
C SER A 99 -2.94 5.83 -2.75
N MET A 100 -1.83 5.39 -3.36
CA MET A 100 -1.80 4.72 -4.66
C MET A 100 -1.87 3.19 -4.55
N ALA A 101 -1.43 2.61 -3.43
CA ALA A 101 -1.65 1.19 -3.15
C ALA A 101 -3.08 0.85 -2.71
N THR A 102 -3.73 1.75 -1.98
CA THR A 102 -5.12 1.57 -1.51
C THR A 102 -6.12 1.29 -2.66
N PRO A 103 -6.15 2.07 -3.76
CA PRO A 103 -7.08 1.82 -4.87
C PRO A 103 -6.82 0.50 -5.61
N HIS A 104 -5.58 -0.02 -5.62
CA HIS A 104 -5.30 -1.36 -6.17
C HIS A 104 -6.04 -2.44 -5.37
N VAL A 105 -5.95 -2.41 -4.04
CA VAL A 105 -6.66 -3.38 -3.18
C VAL A 105 -8.18 -3.18 -3.26
N ALA A 106 -8.65 -1.94 -3.34
CA ALA A 106 -10.07 -1.64 -3.53
C ALA A 106 -10.60 -2.22 -4.85
N GLY A 107 -9.84 -2.10 -5.94
CA GLY A 107 -10.15 -2.72 -7.23
C GLY A 107 -10.21 -4.25 -7.15
N THR A 108 -9.25 -4.89 -6.49
CA THR A 108 -9.28 -6.34 -6.26
C THR A 108 -10.53 -6.77 -5.49
N ILE A 109 -10.88 -6.05 -4.41
CA ILE A 109 -12.11 -6.32 -3.65
C ILE A 109 -13.35 -6.15 -4.52
N ALA A 110 -13.40 -5.11 -5.35
CA ALA A 110 -14.51 -4.89 -6.28
C ALA A 110 -14.66 -6.03 -7.29
N LEU A 111 -13.56 -6.56 -7.81
CA LEU A 111 -13.57 -7.75 -8.68
C LEU A 111 -14.07 -9.00 -7.96
N MET A 112 -13.63 -9.22 -6.71
CA MET A 112 -14.10 -10.34 -5.89
C MET A 112 -15.62 -10.25 -5.64
N LEU A 113 -16.13 -9.06 -5.34
CA LEU A 113 -17.56 -8.82 -5.16
C LEU A 113 -18.34 -8.91 -6.47
N SER A 114 -17.76 -8.50 -7.60
CA SER A 114 -18.37 -8.69 -8.92
C SER A 114 -18.53 -10.18 -9.25
N ALA A 115 -17.57 -11.02 -8.86
CA ALA A 115 -17.64 -12.47 -9.08
C ALA A 115 -18.58 -13.15 -8.08
N HIS A 116 -18.55 -12.73 -6.81
CA HIS A 116 -19.37 -13.30 -5.73
C HIS A 116 -19.94 -12.19 -4.83
N PRO A 117 -21.12 -11.63 -5.18
CA PRO A 117 -21.71 -10.47 -4.48
C PRO A 117 -22.09 -10.73 -3.02
N SER A 118 -22.24 -12.00 -2.62
CA SER A 118 -22.62 -12.39 -1.26
C SER A 118 -21.43 -12.49 -0.30
N LEU A 119 -20.20 -12.26 -0.75
CA LEU A 119 -19.01 -12.32 0.11
C LEU A 119 -19.08 -11.25 1.21
N THR A 120 -18.86 -11.68 2.44
CA THR A 120 -18.78 -10.80 3.60
C THR A 120 -17.41 -10.11 3.68
N ALA A 121 -17.33 -8.99 4.39
CA ALA A 121 -16.08 -8.27 4.64
C ALA A 121 -14.98 -9.17 5.25
N ASP A 122 -15.37 -10.10 6.11
CA ASP A 122 -14.43 -11.04 6.74
C ASP A 122 -13.94 -12.11 5.77
N GLU A 123 -14.78 -12.56 4.84
CA GLU A 123 -14.38 -13.49 3.77
C GLU A 123 -13.44 -12.82 2.79
N LEU A 124 -13.75 -11.60 2.35
CA LEU A 124 -12.89 -10.80 1.48
C LEU A 124 -11.51 -10.60 2.10
N LYS A 125 -11.46 -10.22 3.40
CA LYS A 125 -10.20 -10.04 4.12
C LYS A 125 -9.40 -11.34 4.23
N ARG A 126 -10.06 -12.47 4.53
CA ARG A 126 -9.42 -13.79 4.58
C ARG A 126 -8.86 -14.22 3.23
N MET A 127 -9.61 -13.99 2.15
CA MET A 127 -9.17 -14.34 0.80
C MET A 127 -7.95 -13.52 0.38
N LEU A 128 -7.94 -12.22 0.65
CA LEU A 128 -6.77 -11.36 0.43
C LEU A 128 -5.54 -11.90 1.18
N TYR A 129 -5.67 -12.22 2.47
CA TYR A 129 -4.54 -12.76 3.24
C TYR A 129 -4.02 -14.12 2.77
N ARG A 130 -4.88 -14.95 2.15
CA ARG A 130 -4.50 -16.28 1.70
C ARG A 130 -3.79 -16.28 0.34
N THR A 131 -3.93 -15.21 -0.42
CA THR A 131 -3.51 -15.15 -1.84
C THR A 131 -2.56 -14.00 -2.17
N ALA A 132 -2.30 -13.12 -1.19
CA ALA A 132 -1.28 -12.07 -1.25
C ALA A 132 0.13 -12.65 -1.11
#